data_AF-A0A3B6IKB1-F1
#
_entry.id   AF-A0A3B6IKB1-F1
#
_cell.length_a   1.000
_cell.length_b   1.000
_cell.length_c   1.000
_cell.angle_alpha   90.00
_cell.angle_beta   90.00
_cell.angle_gamma   90.00
#
_symmetry.space_group_name_H-M   'P 1'
#
loop_
_entity.id
_entity.type
_entity.pdbx_description
1 polymer ?
#
loop_
_entity_poly.entity_id
_entity_poly.type
_entity_poly.pdbx_seq_one_letter_code
_entity_poly.pdbx_strand_id
1 'polypeptide(L)'
;MLRLDPGEYDEETMGGAVKEEDDSDEEGEEDDFLVAGDEPRPPEQQGRRRGRGREEKERTKARERRRRAVTGRILAGLRRHGGFGLRSRADVNEVVAALARHAGWVVLPDGTTFPSSSHPQLGVVSVKGEVAEADELVAQLRVLKAAGVDGVMVDCWWGNVEAHRPQEYNWAGYKRLFHIIRDLKLKLQVVMSFHECGGNVGDDVSIPLPEWVIEIGKSNPDIYFTDREGRRNTECLSWGIDKERVLQGRTAVEVYFDFMRSFRVEFDEYFEDGIISEIEVGLGACGELRYPSYAANHGWKYPGIGEFQCYDRYLQKNLRRAAEARGHAMWAKSPDNAGHYNSEPNNTGFFCDGGDYDSYYGRFFLNWYAQVLLDHADRVLMLARLAFEGSAIAVKVSGIHWWYKTASHAAELTAGFYNPCNRDGYAPIAQVLKKHGAALNFTCVELRTMDQHEVYPEALADPEGLVWQVLNAAWDAGIQVASENALPCYDRDGFNKTLENAKPRNDPDGRHLFGFTYLRLCSTLFEGPNLPEFERFVKRMHGEAVHDLRA
;
A
#
# COMPACT_ATOMS: atom_id res chain seq x y z
N MET A 1 -13.77 -10.61 36.69
CA MET A 1 -14.19 -10.81 38.10
C MET A 1 -14.22 -9.43 38.75
N LEU A 2 -15.26 -9.15 39.55
CA LEU A 2 -15.58 -7.91 40.32
C LEU A 2 -16.53 -6.88 39.68
N ARG A 3 -17.75 -6.91 40.22
CA ARG A 3 -18.80 -5.86 40.27
C ARG A 3 -18.37 -4.72 41.19
N LEU A 4 -18.79 -3.50 40.87
CA LEU A 4 -19.21 -2.50 41.86
C LEU A 4 -20.44 -1.75 41.33
N ASP A 5 -21.41 -1.60 42.24
CA ASP A 5 -22.76 -1.03 42.10
C ASP A 5 -22.77 0.52 42.13
N PRO A 6 -23.93 1.18 41.88
CA PRO A 6 -24.02 2.55 41.42
C PRO A 6 -24.15 3.58 42.56
N GLY A 7 -23.71 4.82 42.30
CA GLY A 7 -23.98 5.99 43.14
C GLY A 7 -24.73 7.05 42.33
N GLU A 8 -25.90 7.42 42.83
CA GLU A 8 -26.72 8.58 42.44
C GLU A 8 -25.97 9.90 42.70
N TYR A 9 -26.26 10.95 41.93
CA TYR A 9 -26.72 12.26 42.43
C TYR A 9 -26.99 13.25 41.28
N ASP A 10 -28.24 13.71 41.29
CA ASP A 10 -28.81 15.03 41.00
C ASP A 10 -28.81 15.69 39.61
N GLU A 11 -30.05 16.11 39.30
CA GLU A 11 -30.53 17.00 38.26
C GLU A 11 -29.98 18.42 38.44
N GLU A 12 -29.58 19.07 37.35
CA GLU A 12 -30.00 20.45 37.13
C GLU A 12 -30.11 20.81 35.66
N THR A 13 -31.13 21.62 35.42
CA THR A 13 -31.80 21.99 34.19
C THR A 13 -30.96 22.87 33.27
N MET A 14 -30.93 22.58 31.96
CA MET A 14 -30.86 23.63 30.93
C MET A 14 -31.69 23.20 29.72
N GLY A 15 -32.77 23.96 29.50
CA GLY A 15 -33.66 23.80 28.36
C GLY A 15 -33.03 24.31 27.06
N GLY A 16 -33.29 23.59 25.98
CA GLY A 16 -33.01 24.01 24.61
C GLY A 16 -33.97 23.25 23.70
N ALA A 17 -34.85 24.01 23.05
CA ALA A 17 -35.96 23.52 22.25
C ALA A 17 -35.52 22.57 21.12
N VAL A 18 -36.21 21.44 20.98
CA VAL A 18 -36.12 20.57 19.81
C VAL A 18 -37.36 20.81 18.96
N LYS A 19 -37.15 21.26 17.72
CA LYS A 19 -38.16 21.32 16.67
C LYS A 19 -38.61 19.90 16.34
N GLU A 20 -39.92 19.69 16.35
CA GLU A 20 -40.56 18.58 15.64
C GLU A 20 -40.44 18.88 14.13
N GLU A 21 -39.87 17.95 13.37
CA GLU A 21 -40.00 17.92 11.92
C GLU A 21 -40.77 16.65 11.55
N ASP A 22 -41.83 16.88 10.77
CA ASP A 22 -42.81 15.94 10.25
C ASP A 22 -42.17 14.83 9.39
N ASP A 23 -42.48 13.57 9.67
CA ASP A 23 -42.30 12.47 8.71
C ASP A 23 -43.59 12.33 7.89
N SER A 24 -43.53 12.70 6.61
CA SER A 24 -44.57 12.49 5.61
C SER A 24 -44.62 11.03 5.17
N ASP A 25 -45.78 10.40 5.33
CA ASP A 25 -46.13 9.09 4.77
C ASP A 25 -46.35 9.22 3.24
N GLU A 26 -45.54 8.54 2.43
CA GLU A 26 -45.86 8.25 1.02
C GLU A 26 -46.52 6.87 0.91
N GLU A 27 -47.81 6.88 0.56
CA GLU A 27 -48.59 5.71 0.14
C GLU A 27 -48.21 5.33 -1.29
N GLY A 28 -47.92 4.03 -1.52
CA GLY A 28 -47.63 3.46 -2.84
C GLY A 28 -48.49 2.24 -3.13
N GLU A 29 -49.59 2.51 -3.86
CA GLU A 29 -50.31 1.72 -4.87
C GLU A 29 -50.56 0.20 -4.66
N GLU A 30 -51.84 -0.15 -4.52
CA GLU A 30 -52.41 -1.49 -4.70
C GLU A 30 -52.73 -1.72 -6.19
N ASP A 31 -52.18 -2.79 -6.78
CA ASP A 31 -52.57 -3.29 -8.10
C ASP A 31 -53.68 -4.34 -7.97
N ASP A 32 -54.79 -4.05 -8.63
CA ASP A 32 -56.04 -4.80 -8.67
C ASP A 32 -55.99 -5.84 -9.82
N PHE A 33 -56.21 -7.13 -9.52
CA PHE A 33 -56.42 -8.16 -10.55
C PHE A 33 -57.62 -9.03 -10.20
N LEU A 34 -58.70 -8.84 -10.95
CA LEU A 34 -59.96 -9.59 -10.91
C LEU A 34 -59.86 -10.86 -11.75
N VAL A 35 -60.22 -12.03 -11.19
CA VAL A 35 -60.81 -13.16 -11.94
C VAL A 35 -61.89 -13.85 -11.10
N ALA A 36 -63.03 -14.10 -11.73
CA ALA A 36 -64.31 -14.54 -11.18
C ALA A 36 -64.44 -16.07 -10.94
N GLY A 37 -65.41 -16.46 -10.09
CA GLY A 37 -65.92 -17.83 -9.98
C GLY A 37 -66.91 -18.03 -8.81
N ASP A 38 -68.18 -18.29 -9.16
CA ASP A 38 -69.37 -18.47 -8.31
C ASP A 38 -69.43 -19.83 -7.56
N GLU A 39 -69.87 -19.85 -6.29
CA GLU A 39 -70.97 -20.68 -5.73
C GLU A 39 -71.03 -20.66 -4.16
N PRO A 40 -72.22 -20.80 -3.53
CA PRO A 40 -72.47 -20.38 -2.14
C PRO A 40 -72.43 -21.51 -1.10
N ARG A 41 -71.98 -21.22 0.14
CA ARG A 41 -72.15 -22.08 1.34
C ARG A 41 -72.33 -21.25 2.64
N PRO A 42 -73.00 -21.78 3.68
CA PRO A 42 -73.89 -21.06 4.61
C PRO A 42 -73.17 -20.37 5.80
N PRO A 43 -73.87 -19.55 6.61
CA PRO A 43 -73.26 -18.51 7.43
C PRO A 43 -72.82 -19.07 8.78
N GLU A 44 -71.58 -18.83 9.20
CA GLU A 44 -71.23 -18.94 10.62
C GLU A 44 -69.99 -18.11 10.99
N GLN A 45 -70.21 -17.23 11.98
CA GLN A 45 -69.22 -16.56 12.83
C GLN A 45 -68.28 -15.54 12.16
N GLN A 46 -68.87 -14.40 11.78
CA GLN A 46 -68.14 -13.13 11.79
C GLN A 46 -67.67 -12.80 13.21
N GLY A 47 -66.39 -12.45 13.33
CA GLY A 47 -65.83 -11.81 14.53
C GLY A 47 -64.83 -12.67 15.29
N ARG A 48 -63.64 -12.90 14.72
CA ARG A 48 -62.38 -13.11 15.50
C ARG A 48 -61.08 -13.28 14.69
N ARG A 49 -61.13 -13.47 13.37
CA ARG A 49 -59.92 -13.72 12.55
C ARG A 49 -59.20 -12.49 11.98
N ARG A 50 -59.82 -11.30 11.92
CA ARG A 50 -59.18 -10.07 11.42
C ARG A 50 -58.29 -9.32 12.44
N GLY A 51 -58.36 -9.67 13.74
CA GLY A 51 -57.57 -9.01 14.81
C GLY A 51 -56.19 -9.64 15.06
N ARG A 52 -56.04 -10.96 14.87
CA ARG A 52 -54.80 -11.68 15.21
C ARG A 52 -53.58 -11.27 14.37
N GLY A 53 -53.75 -11.07 13.06
CA GLY A 53 -52.64 -10.64 12.19
C GLY A 53 -52.19 -9.20 12.43
N ARG A 54 -53.08 -8.33 12.94
CA ARG A 54 -52.76 -6.95 13.29
C ARG A 54 -52.02 -6.87 14.63
N GLU A 55 -52.47 -7.63 15.63
CA GLU A 55 -51.79 -7.77 16.92
C GLU A 55 -50.39 -8.40 16.80
N GLU A 56 -50.22 -9.38 15.91
CA GLU A 56 -48.92 -10.00 15.65
C GLU A 56 -47.96 -9.06 14.92
N LYS A 57 -48.46 -8.29 13.94
CA LYS A 57 -47.69 -7.20 13.30
C LYS A 57 -47.28 -6.13 14.31
N GLU A 58 -48.16 -5.74 15.23
CA GLU A 58 -47.82 -4.77 16.29
C GLU A 58 -46.81 -5.31 17.29
N ARG A 59 -46.89 -6.60 17.67
CA ARG A 59 -45.87 -7.25 18.50
C ARG A 59 -44.51 -7.29 17.82
N THR A 60 -44.47 -7.54 16.52
CA THR A 60 -43.23 -7.52 15.73
C THR A 60 -42.65 -6.10 15.66
N LYS A 61 -43.47 -5.08 15.36
CA LYS A 61 -43.07 -3.66 15.38
C LYS A 61 -42.54 -3.25 16.76
N ALA A 62 -43.20 -3.65 17.85
CA ALA A 62 -42.76 -3.36 19.20
C ALA A 62 -41.42 -4.03 19.55
N ARG A 63 -41.23 -5.29 19.13
CA ARG A 63 -39.97 -6.01 19.30
C ARG A 63 -38.83 -5.36 18.53
N GLU A 64 -39.10 -4.88 17.32
CA GLU A 64 -38.11 -4.20 16.50
C GLU A 64 -37.74 -2.82 17.03
N ARG A 65 -38.73 -2.03 17.48
CA ARG A 65 -38.48 -0.76 18.21
C ARG A 65 -37.62 -0.98 19.44
N ARG A 66 -37.92 -2.02 20.23
CA ARG A 66 -37.13 -2.39 21.41
C ARG A 66 -35.70 -2.80 21.05
N ARG A 67 -35.53 -3.59 19.97
CA ARG A 67 -34.20 -3.98 19.45
C ARG A 67 -33.40 -2.75 19.02
N ARG A 68 -33.99 -1.84 18.23
CA ARG A 68 -33.35 -0.58 17.78
C ARG A 68 -32.96 0.30 18.96
N ALA A 69 -33.82 0.42 19.98
CA ALA A 69 -33.51 1.19 21.19
C ALA A 69 -32.33 0.60 21.98
N VAL A 70 -32.23 -0.73 22.08
CA VAL A 70 -31.10 -1.41 22.74
C VAL A 70 -29.81 -1.20 21.94
N THR A 71 -29.83 -1.42 20.62
CA THR A 71 -28.67 -1.17 19.75
C THR A 71 -28.21 0.28 19.82
N GLY A 72 -29.13 1.25 19.82
CA GLY A 72 -28.80 2.67 19.97
C GLY A 72 -28.08 3.00 21.28
N ARG A 73 -28.48 2.38 22.41
CA ARG A 73 -27.80 2.55 23.70
C ARG A 73 -26.40 1.94 23.71
N ILE A 74 -26.22 0.76 23.09
CA ILE A 74 -24.90 0.12 22.96
C ILE A 74 -23.95 1.01 22.16
N LEU A 75 -24.38 1.50 21.00
CA LEU A 75 -23.58 2.40 20.15
C LEU A 75 -23.24 3.72 20.86
N ALA A 76 -24.19 4.28 21.61
CA ALA A 76 -23.95 5.47 22.42
C ALA A 76 -22.92 5.22 23.54
N GLY A 77 -22.98 4.05 24.19
CA GLY A 77 -22.01 3.63 25.20
C GLY A 77 -20.60 3.44 24.62
N LEU A 78 -20.48 2.79 23.46
CA LEU A 78 -19.20 2.62 22.75
C LEU A 78 -18.59 3.98 22.39
N ARG A 79 -19.36 4.91 21.82
CA ARG A 79 -18.87 6.28 21.55
C ARG A 79 -18.39 7.00 22.81
N ARG A 80 -19.22 7.02 23.85
CA ARG A 80 -18.99 7.83 25.06
C ARG A 80 -17.84 7.30 25.92
N HIS A 81 -17.69 5.98 26.03
CA HIS A 81 -16.74 5.38 26.97
C HIS A 81 -15.56 4.67 26.31
N GLY A 82 -15.69 4.24 25.04
CA GLY A 82 -14.64 3.55 24.31
C GLY A 82 -13.94 4.40 23.22
N GLY A 83 -14.37 5.65 23.01
CA GLY A 83 -13.76 6.55 22.02
C GLY A 83 -13.98 6.13 20.55
N PHE A 84 -14.90 5.20 20.28
CA PHE A 84 -15.14 4.67 18.96
C PHE A 84 -15.84 5.70 18.04
N GLY A 85 -15.27 5.99 16.87
CA GLY A 85 -15.83 6.90 15.84
C GLY A 85 -17.02 6.33 15.06
N LEU A 86 -17.93 5.62 15.72
CA LEU A 86 -19.06 4.90 15.10
C LEU A 86 -20.23 5.84 14.80
N ARG A 87 -20.86 5.68 13.62
CA ARG A 87 -22.08 6.41 13.23
C ARG A 87 -23.24 6.14 14.20
N SER A 88 -24.19 7.07 14.29
CA SER A 88 -25.37 6.94 15.16
C SER A 88 -26.20 5.68 14.87
N ARG A 89 -26.15 5.21 13.61
CA ARG A 89 -26.77 3.97 13.11
C ARG A 89 -25.73 3.01 12.49
N ALA A 90 -24.54 2.92 13.07
CA ALA A 90 -23.50 1.97 12.64
C ALA A 90 -24.07 0.54 12.56
N ASP A 91 -23.77 -0.16 11.47
CA ASP A 91 -24.17 -1.56 11.30
C ASP A 91 -23.27 -2.51 12.13
N VAL A 92 -23.61 -3.80 12.12
CA VAL A 92 -22.87 -4.81 12.90
C VAL A 92 -21.42 -4.92 12.43
N ASN A 93 -21.15 -4.76 11.14
CA ASN A 93 -19.81 -4.91 10.58
C ASN A 93 -18.92 -3.75 11.00
N GLU A 94 -19.43 -2.51 11.01
CA GLU A 94 -18.71 -1.35 11.54
C GLU A 94 -18.35 -1.52 13.02
N VAL A 95 -19.29 -2.04 13.81
CA VAL A 95 -19.07 -2.29 15.24
C VAL A 95 -18.02 -3.38 15.45
N VAL A 96 -18.11 -4.49 14.71
CA VAL A 96 -17.16 -5.60 14.79
C VAL A 96 -15.77 -5.14 14.34
N ALA A 97 -15.65 -4.38 13.24
CA ALA A 97 -14.39 -3.84 12.77
C ALA A 97 -13.76 -2.88 13.79
N ALA A 98 -14.57 -2.01 14.39
CA ALA A 98 -14.10 -1.08 15.42
C ALA A 98 -13.60 -1.82 16.67
N LEU A 99 -14.36 -2.83 17.15
CA LEU A 99 -13.99 -3.65 18.29
C LEU A 99 -12.74 -4.49 18.02
N ALA A 100 -12.61 -5.07 16.83
CA ALA A 100 -11.43 -5.83 16.43
C ALA A 100 -10.18 -4.93 16.37
N ARG A 101 -10.28 -3.72 15.80
CA ARG A 101 -9.19 -2.72 15.86
C ARG A 101 -8.79 -2.37 17.29
N HIS A 102 -9.76 -2.16 18.16
CA HIS A 102 -9.49 -1.87 19.58
C HIS A 102 -8.88 -3.07 20.34
N ALA A 103 -9.19 -4.29 19.90
CA ALA A 103 -8.60 -5.52 20.42
C ALA A 103 -7.21 -5.83 19.82
N GLY A 104 -6.62 -4.91 19.04
CA GLY A 104 -5.32 -5.09 18.42
C GLY A 104 -5.36 -6.00 17.20
N TRP A 105 -6.40 -5.92 16.38
CA TRP A 105 -6.46 -6.56 15.06
C TRP A 105 -6.42 -5.50 13.97
N VAL A 106 -5.69 -5.76 12.90
CA VAL A 106 -5.86 -4.99 11.68
C VAL A 106 -7.15 -5.48 11.03
N VAL A 107 -8.05 -4.52 10.76
CA VAL A 107 -9.29 -4.78 10.03
C VAL A 107 -9.28 -3.94 8.78
N LEU A 108 -8.99 -4.61 7.67
CA LEU A 108 -9.05 -4.04 6.35
C LEU A 108 -10.50 -3.63 6.01
N PRO A 109 -10.72 -2.68 5.09
CA PRO A 109 -12.08 -2.20 4.83
C PRO A 109 -12.94 -3.22 4.06
N ASP A 110 -12.36 -4.30 3.52
CA ASP A 110 -13.05 -5.47 2.96
C ASP A 110 -13.59 -6.43 4.05
N GLY A 111 -13.31 -6.17 5.33
CA GLY A 111 -13.70 -7.01 6.45
C GLY A 111 -12.69 -8.10 6.80
N THR A 112 -11.57 -8.20 6.07
CA THR A 112 -10.47 -9.10 6.41
C THR A 112 -9.83 -8.65 7.73
N THR A 113 -9.76 -9.56 8.69
CA THR A 113 -9.20 -9.30 10.02
C THR A 113 -8.00 -10.18 10.30
N PHE A 114 -6.88 -9.60 10.69
CA PHE A 114 -5.70 -10.33 11.15
C PHE A 114 -5.13 -9.72 12.43
N PRO A 115 -4.47 -10.51 13.31
CA PRO A 115 -3.89 -9.98 14.54
C PRO A 115 -2.85 -8.91 14.24
N SER A 116 -2.86 -7.78 14.95
CA SER A 116 -1.79 -6.77 14.89
C SER A 116 -0.49 -7.28 15.55
N SER A 117 -0.54 -8.43 16.23
CA SER A 117 0.57 -9.02 16.98
C SER A 117 1.28 -10.16 16.24
N SER A 118 1.10 -10.30 14.94
CA SER A 118 1.94 -11.18 14.11
C SER A 118 3.23 -10.46 13.73
N HIS A 119 4.09 -10.17 14.73
CA HIS A 119 5.36 -9.43 14.61
C HIS A 119 6.03 -9.58 13.23
N PRO A 120 5.86 -8.62 12.31
CA PRO A 120 6.55 -8.65 11.04
C PRO A 120 8.00 -8.26 11.28
N GLN A 121 8.90 -8.99 10.64
CA GLN A 121 10.35 -8.85 10.77
C GLN A 121 10.95 -7.56 10.14
N LEU A 122 10.18 -6.49 9.98
CA LEU A 122 10.71 -5.20 9.48
C LEU A 122 11.88 -4.67 10.34
N GLY A 123 11.86 -4.95 11.64
CA GLY A 123 12.88 -4.56 12.62
C GLY A 123 13.88 -5.65 13.02
N VAL A 124 14.26 -6.58 12.12
CA VAL A 124 15.20 -7.67 12.45
C VAL A 124 16.54 -7.13 12.99
N VAL A 125 17.00 -5.98 12.49
CA VAL A 125 18.21 -5.32 12.99
C VAL A 125 17.82 -4.02 13.67
N SER A 126 18.22 -3.84 14.93
CA SER A 126 17.99 -2.60 15.68
C SER A 126 19.08 -1.56 15.39
N VAL A 127 18.80 -0.28 15.70
CA VAL A 127 19.77 0.82 15.62
C VAL A 127 21.04 0.58 16.44
N LYS A 128 20.97 -0.28 17.48
CA LYS A 128 22.14 -0.65 18.29
C LYS A 128 23.04 -1.68 17.61
N GLY A 129 22.67 -2.18 16.43
CA GLY A 129 23.38 -3.24 15.73
C GLY A 129 23.11 -4.63 16.31
N GLU A 130 21.92 -4.85 16.86
CA GLU A 130 21.52 -6.14 17.42
C GLU A 130 20.48 -6.81 16.52
N VAL A 131 20.53 -8.15 16.44
CA VAL A 131 19.51 -8.95 15.73
C VAL A 131 18.39 -9.28 16.71
N ALA A 132 17.19 -8.78 16.45
CA ALA A 132 16.00 -9.05 17.24
C ALA A 132 15.65 -10.55 17.16
N GLU A 133 15.35 -11.15 18.32
CA GLU A 133 14.82 -12.52 18.44
C GLU A 133 15.60 -13.57 17.63
N ALA A 134 16.94 -13.47 17.65
CA ALA A 134 17.81 -14.25 16.78
C ALA A 134 17.56 -15.77 16.82
N ASP A 135 17.26 -16.35 17.99
CA ASP A 135 16.99 -17.78 18.10
C ASP A 135 15.67 -18.19 17.42
N GLU A 136 14.63 -17.37 17.54
CA GLU A 136 13.35 -17.58 16.86
C GLU A 136 13.50 -17.41 15.35
N LEU A 137 14.19 -16.35 14.92
CA LEU A 137 14.52 -16.13 13.53
C LEU A 137 15.25 -17.34 12.93
N VAL A 138 16.27 -17.87 13.61
CA VAL A 138 16.99 -19.07 13.16
C VAL A 138 16.05 -20.26 13.03
N ALA A 139 15.13 -20.46 13.97
CA ALA A 139 14.15 -21.55 13.91
C ALA A 139 13.22 -21.40 12.70
N GLN A 140 12.68 -20.19 12.48
CA GLN A 140 11.82 -19.86 11.35
C GLN A 140 12.54 -20.05 10.01
N LEU A 141 13.77 -19.55 9.87
CA LEU A 141 14.58 -19.70 8.67
C LEU A 141 14.92 -21.17 8.35
N ARG A 142 15.11 -22.02 9.36
CA ARG A 142 15.29 -23.47 9.16
C ARG A 142 14.04 -24.12 8.58
N VAL A 143 12.86 -23.72 9.05
CA VAL A 143 11.58 -24.22 8.51
C VAL A 143 11.43 -23.77 7.06
N LEU A 144 11.68 -22.49 6.74
CA LEU A 144 11.63 -22.01 5.35
C LEU A 144 12.64 -22.73 4.44
N LYS A 145 13.86 -22.97 4.93
CA LYS A 145 14.86 -23.73 4.17
C LYS A 145 14.38 -25.16 3.89
N ALA A 146 13.75 -25.81 4.87
CA ALA A 146 13.18 -27.15 4.71
C ALA A 146 11.98 -27.17 3.76
N ALA A 147 11.20 -26.08 3.70
CA ALA A 147 10.11 -25.88 2.74
C ALA A 147 10.60 -25.66 1.29
N GLY A 148 11.91 -25.54 1.08
CA GLY A 148 12.52 -25.34 -0.24
C GLY A 148 12.77 -23.88 -0.60
N VAL A 149 12.62 -22.93 0.32
CA VAL A 149 12.90 -21.51 0.03
C VAL A 149 14.37 -21.31 -0.38
N ASP A 150 14.58 -20.56 -1.47
CA ASP A 150 15.89 -20.29 -2.05
C ASP A 150 16.73 -19.30 -1.22
N GLY A 151 16.07 -18.28 -0.68
CA GLY A 151 16.71 -17.17 0.03
C GLY A 151 15.72 -16.26 0.75
N VAL A 152 16.25 -15.18 1.30
CA VAL A 152 15.46 -14.14 1.99
C VAL A 152 15.84 -12.76 1.50
N MET A 153 14.91 -11.83 1.60
CA MET A 153 15.12 -10.41 1.31
C MET A 153 15.18 -9.62 2.61
N VAL A 154 16.16 -8.71 2.73
CA VAL A 154 16.40 -7.94 3.96
C VAL A 154 16.59 -6.46 3.64
N ASP A 155 15.84 -5.61 4.34
CA ASP A 155 16.02 -4.16 4.36
C ASP A 155 17.28 -3.74 5.11
N CYS A 156 18.23 -3.10 4.43
CA CYS A 156 19.34 -2.37 5.04
C CYS A 156 18.95 -0.91 5.27
N TRP A 157 18.37 -0.65 6.44
CA TRP A 157 17.83 0.65 6.82
C TRP A 157 18.93 1.71 6.99
N TRP A 158 18.88 2.74 6.16
CA TRP A 158 19.82 3.86 6.22
C TRP A 158 19.84 4.51 7.62
N GLY A 159 18.66 4.71 8.21
CA GLY A 159 18.49 5.28 9.55
C GLY A 159 19.09 4.46 10.69
N ASN A 160 19.29 3.15 10.51
CA ASN A 160 19.98 2.32 11.51
C ASN A 160 21.48 2.33 11.31
N VAL A 161 21.94 2.28 10.06
CA VAL A 161 23.35 2.07 9.74
C VAL A 161 24.16 3.36 9.84
N GLU A 162 23.66 4.49 9.32
CA GLU A 162 24.34 5.80 9.35
C GLU A 162 23.63 6.75 10.34
N ALA A 163 23.10 6.20 11.44
CA ALA A 163 22.10 6.84 12.31
C ALA A 163 22.51 8.23 12.84
N HIS A 164 23.70 8.32 13.45
CA HIS A 164 24.07 9.48 14.27
C HIS A 164 24.87 10.53 13.53
N ARG A 165 25.73 10.12 12.60
CA ARG A 165 26.67 11.02 11.93
C ARG A 165 26.93 10.60 10.48
N PRO A 166 27.13 11.58 9.58
CA PRO A 166 27.63 11.33 8.23
C PRO A 166 28.84 10.41 8.21
N GLN A 167 28.77 9.38 7.38
CA GLN A 167 29.85 8.44 7.07
C GLN A 167 30.34 7.58 8.25
N GLU A 168 29.59 7.54 9.35
CA GLU A 168 29.81 6.60 10.46
C GLU A 168 28.83 5.43 10.33
N TYR A 169 29.26 4.36 9.65
CA TYR A 169 28.41 3.21 9.33
C TYR A 169 28.54 2.09 10.38
N ASN A 170 27.42 1.67 10.97
CA ASN A 170 27.34 0.52 11.87
C ASN A 170 26.67 -0.68 11.19
N TRP A 171 27.49 -1.56 10.62
CA TRP A 171 27.04 -2.80 9.97
C TRP A 171 26.97 -4.01 10.91
N ALA A 172 27.23 -3.86 12.21
CA ALA A 172 27.42 -4.99 13.12
C ALA A 172 26.21 -5.93 13.19
N GLY A 173 24.99 -5.37 13.24
CA GLY A 173 23.76 -6.16 13.26
C GLY A 173 23.53 -6.92 11.95
N TYR A 174 23.73 -6.25 10.82
CA TYR A 174 23.62 -6.86 9.49
C TYR A 174 24.68 -7.95 9.26
N LYS A 175 25.92 -7.77 9.74
CA LYS A 175 26.94 -8.84 9.74
C LYS A 175 26.47 -10.09 10.46
N ARG A 176 25.93 -9.93 11.68
CA ARG A 176 25.41 -11.06 12.45
C ARG A 176 24.24 -11.73 11.73
N LEU A 177 23.31 -10.96 11.17
CA LEU A 177 22.18 -11.49 10.41
C LEU A 177 22.64 -12.24 9.16
N PHE A 178 23.52 -11.66 8.36
CA PHE A 178 23.98 -12.28 7.12
C PHE A 178 24.82 -13.53 7.38
N HIS A 179 25.57 -13.55 8.49
CA HIS A 179 26.24 -14.77 8.95
C HIS A 179 25.24 -15.90 9.25
N ILE A 180 24.15 -15.61 9.96
CA ILE A 180 23.07 -16.59 10.21
C ILE A 180 22.48 -17.12 8.90
N ILE A 181 22.16 -16.23 7.95
CA ILE A 181 21.57 -16.59 6.66
C ILE A 181 22.54 -17.47 5.84
N ARG A 182 23.82 -17.10 5.82
CA ARG A 182 24.89 -17.86 5.15
C ARG A 182 25.05 -19.26 5.75
N ASP A 183 25.06 -19.39 7.08
CA ASP A 183 25.18 -20.67 7.78
C ASP A 183 24.00 -21.60 7.48
N LEU A 184 22.80 -21.04 7.29
CA LEU A 184 21.61 -21.76 6.88
C LEU A 184 21.54 -22.04 5.36
N LYS A 185 22.54 -21.61 4.59
CA LYS A 185 22.66 -21.82 3.14
C LYS A 185 21.46 -21.27 2.37
N LEU A 186 20.98 -20.10 2.80
CA LEU A 186 19.97 -19.31 2.11
C LEU A 186 20.68 -18.22 1.29
N LYS A 187 20.15 -17.92 0.09
CA LYS A 187 20.55 -16.74 -0.67
C LYS A 187 20.00 -15.48 -0.01
N LEU A 188 20.56 -14.33 -0.38
CA LEU A 188 20.24 -13.05 0.20
C LEU A 188 19.99 -12.02 -0.90
N GLN A 189 18.79 -11.42 -0.89
CA GLN A 189 18.52 -10.16 -1.57
C GLN A 189 18.60 -9.03 -0.53
N VAL A 190 19.25 -7.93 -0.88
CA VAL A 190 19.43 -6.82 0.05
C VAL A 190 18.84 -5.54 -0.52
N VAL A 191 17.98 -4.87 0.27
CA VAL A 191 17.41 -3.59 -0.10
C VAL A 191 18.26 -2.47 0.49
N MET A 192 18.70 -1.53 -0.34
CA MET A 192 19.29 -0.27 0.10
C MET A 192 18.15 0.68 0.50
N SER A 193 17.68 0.57 1.74
CA SER A 193 16.46 1.23 2.22
C SER A 193 16.75 2.67 2.65
N PHE A 194 16.80 3.58 1.66
CA PHE A 194 16.96 5.03 1.84
C PHE A 194 15.67 5.76 2.24
N HIS A 195 14.79 5.07 2.94
CA HIS A 195 13.47 5.54 3.35
C HIS A 195 13.18 5.14 4.80
N GLU A 196 12.21 5.79 5.41
CA GLU A 196 11.66 5.44 6.72
C GLU A 196 10.81 4.15 6.62
N CYS A 197 10.99 3.26 7.59
CA CYS A 197 10.00 2.21 7.89
C CYS A 197 8.95 2.81 8.81
N GLY A 198 7.66 2.70 8.49
CA GLY A 198 6.59 3.24 9.31
C GLY A 198 5.68 4.20 8.55
N GLY A 199 4.37 4.10 8.82
CA GLY A 199 3.36 4.99 8.25
C GLY A 199 2.65 4.47 7.00
N ASN A 200 3.10 3.34 6.45
CA ASN A 200 2.42 2.64 5.37
C ASN A 200 1.65 1.40 5.88
N VAL A 201 0.77 0.85 5.05
CA VAL A 201 -0.02 -0.34 5.39
C VAL A 201 0.92 -1.53 5.58
N GLY A 202 0.90 -2.14 6.78
CA GLY A 202 1.73 -3.30 7.12
C GLY A 202 3.01 -2.97 7.89
N ASP A 203 3.28 -1.69 8.17
CA ASP A 203 4.43 -1.29 8.98
C ASP A 203 4.10 -1.30 10.49
N ASP A 204 4.63 -2.29 11.20
CA ASP A 204 4.49 -2.40 12.66
C ASP A 204 5.73 -1.88 13.44
N VAL A 205 6.75 -1.41 12.70
CA VAL A 205 8.00 -0.87 13.25
C VAL A 205 8.25 0.52 12.66
N SER A 206 8.74 1.45 13.48
CA SER A 206 9.18 2.77 13.04
C SER A 206 10.70 2.86 13.04
N ILE A 207 11.29 2.99 11.85
CA ILE A 207 12.73 3.21 11.63
C ILE A 207 12.85 4.48 10.78
N PRO A 208 13.12 5.64 11.38
CA PRO A 208 13.15 6.90 10.65
C PRO A 208 14.42 7.01 9.79
N LEU A 209 14.52 8.07 8.99
CA LEU A 209 15.79 8.47 8.36
C LEU A 209 16.87 8.78 9.43
N PRO A 210 18.17 8.89 9.07
CA PRO A 210 19.20 9.23 10.05
C PRO A 210 18.92 10.52 10.82
N GLU A 211 19.28 10.54 12.10
CA GLU A 211 19.05 11.67 13.00
C GLU A 211 19.67 12.96 12.46
N TRP A 212 20.89 12.87 11.93
CA TRP A 212 21.58 14.03 11.34
C TRP A 212 20.87 14.59 10.10
N VAL A 213 20.11 13.78 9.36
CA VAL A 213 19.28 14.24 8.22
C VAL A 213 18.02 14.92 8.73
N ILE A 214 17.37 14.33 9.74
CA ILE A 214 16.19 14.89 10.39
C ILE A 214 16.49 16.28 10.98
N GLU A 215 17.66 16.45 11.63
CA GLU A 215 18.09 17.76 12.13
C GLU A 215 18.27 18.80 11.00
N ILE A 216 18.78 18.39 9.84
CA ILE A 216 18.85 19.28 8.67
C ILE A 216 17.45 19.66 8.21
N GLY A 217 16.53 18.68 8.16
CA GLY A 217 15.13 18.87 7.79
C GLY A 217 14.40 19.89 8.65
N LYS A 218 14.74 20.02 9.94
CA LYS A 218 14.20 21.08 10.82
C LYS A 218 14.58 22.49 10.35
N SER A 219 15.81 22.66 9.86
CA SER A 219 16.31 23.95 9.37
C SER A 219 16.02 24.21 7.87
N ASN A 220 15.84 23.14 7.11
CA ASN A 220 15.64 23.16 5.67
C ASN A 220 14.58 22.09 5.30
N PRO A 221 13.28 22.38 5.55
CA PRO A 221 12.21 21.40 5.33
C PRO A 221 12.02 21.02 3.86
N ASP A 222 12.56 21.81 2.93
CA ASP A 222 12.50 21.53 1.50
C ASP A 222 13.43 20.39 1.05
N ILE A 223 14.18 19.74 1.96
CA ILE A 223 14.85 18.46 1.63
C ILE A 223 13.85 17.32 1.47
N TYR A 224 12.60 17.51 1.89
CA TYR A 224 11.53 16.53 1.85
C TYR A 224 10.51 16.87 0.75
N PHE A 225 9.87 15.83 0.22
CA PHE A 225 8.73 16.02 -0.68
C PHE A 225 7.63 16.81 0.00
N THR A 226 6.98 17.67 -0.77
CA THR A 226 6.02 18.64 -0.23
C THR A 226 4.79 18.69 -1.11
N ASP A 227 3.63 18.62 -0.47
CA ASP A 227 2.33 18.73 -1.13
C ASP A 227 1.86 20.18 -1.27
N ARG A 228 0.69 20.36 -1.88
CA ARG A 228 0.13 21.69 -2.16
C ARG A 228 -0.11 22.53 -0.90
N GLU A 229 -0.44 21.88 0.21
CA GLU A 229 -0.69 22.55 1.50
C GLU A 229 0.62 22.86 2.26
N GLY A 230 1.76 22.45 1.72
CA GLY A 230 3.07 22.66 2.33
C GLY A 230 3.43 21.61 3.39
N ARG A 231 2.66 20.52 3.49
CA ARG A 231 2.98 19.39 4.39
C ARG A 231 4.20 18.65 3.84
N ARG A 232 5.07 18.20 4.74
CA ARG A 232 6.35 17.57 4.41
C ARG A 232 6.25 16.08 4.64
N ASN A 233 6.50 15.29 3.61
CA ASN A 233 6.64 13.85 3.76
C ASN A 233 8.10 13.54 4.14
N THR A 234 8.33 13.12 5.39
CA THR A 234 9.66 12.87 5.96
C THR A 234 10.21 11.47 5.66
N GLU A 235 9.48 10.67 4.89
CA GLU A 235 9.81 9.26 4.66
C GLU A 235 11.06 9.09 3.80
N CYS A 236 11.29 10.00 2.85
CA CYS A 236 12.47 9.99 1.98
C CYS A 236 12.86 11.41 1.54
N LEU A 237 14.05 11.57 0.98
CA LEU A 237 14.52 12.86 0.47
C LEU A 237 13.86 13.21 -0.88
N SER A 238 13.50 14.47 -1.06
CA SER A 238 13.03 14.99 -2.36
C SER A 238 14.13 14.88 -3.40
N TRP A 239 13.78 14.38 -4.58
CA TRP A 239 14.69 14.33 -5.74
C TRP A 239 15.15 15.72 -6.20
N GLY A 240 14.49 16.78 -5.75
CA GLY A 240 14.93 18.16 -5.97
C GLY A 240 16.34 18.45 -5.43
N ILE A 241 16.80 17.71 -4.42
CA ILE A 241 18.12 17.88 -3.81
C ILE A 241 19.19 16.89 -4.31
N ASP A 242 18.88 16.06 -5.31
CA ASP A 242 19.84 15.12 -5.91
C ASP A 242 21.18 15.76 -6.31
N LYS A 243 21.16 17.03 -6.69
CA LYS A 243 22.34 17.79 -7.15
C LYS A 243 22.70 18.97 -6.25
N GLU A 244 22.04 19.10 -5.10
CA GLU A 244 22.19 20.26 -4.21
C GLU A 244 22.98 19.84 -2.96
N ARG A 245 24.05 20.57 -2.62
CA ARG A 245 24.95 20.24 -1.50
C ARG A 245 24.40 20.70 -0.14
N VAL A 246 23.24 20.18 0.22
CA VAL A 246 22.48 20.59 1.42
C VAL A 246 22.54 19.57 2.56
N LEU A 247 23.26 18.46 2.38
CA LEU A 247 23.44 17.41 3.38
C LEU A 247 24.86 17.45 3.94
N GLN A 248 25.16 18.53 4.69
CA GLN A 248 26.50 18.81 5.24
C GLN A 248 27.62 18.81 4.19
N GLY A 249 27.37 19.49 3.06
CA GLY A 249 28.33 19.58 1.95
C GLY A 249 28.23 18.45 0.91
N ARG A 250 27.42 17.42 1.16
CA ARG A 250 27.10 16.35 0.20
C ARG A 250 25.75 16.57 -0.48
N THR A 251 25.61 16.02 -1.68
CA THR A 251 24.33 15.87 -2.39
C THR A 251 23.63 14.57 -1.97
N ALA A 252 22.32 14.44 -2.22
CA ALA A 252 21.59 13.21 -1.87
C ALA A 252 22.16 11.97 -2.58
N VAL A 253 22.51 12.09 -3.87
CA VAL A 253 23.07 10.96 -4.63
C VAL A 253 24.48 10.56 -4.17
N GLU A 254 25.29 11.52 -3.68
CA GLU A 254 26.59 11.21 -3.05
C GLU A 254 26.40 10.45 -1.73
N VAL A 255 25.40 10.81 -0.93
CA VAL A 255 25.07 10.10 0.31
C VAL A 255 24.68 8.65 0.02
N TYR A 256 23.80 8.43 -0.96
CA TYR A 256 23.41 7.07 -1.37
C TYR A 256 24.60 6.26 -1.90
N PHE A 257 25.46 6.88 -2.71
CA PHE A 257 26.66 6.22 -3.23
C PHE A 257 27.66 5.84 -2.14
N ASP A 258 27.93 6.74 -1.19
CA ASP A 258 28.83 6.45 -0.07
C ASP A 258 28.30 5.28 0.78
N PHE A 259 26.99 5.23 1.02
CA PHE A 259 26.33 4.15 1.74
C PHE A 259 26.46 2.81 0.99
N MET A 260 26.12 2.78 -0.30
CA MET A 260 26.25 1.59 -1.16
C MET A 260 27.70 1.10 -1.23
N ARG A 261 28.67 2.01 -1.35
CA ARG A 261 30.09 1.68 -1.35
C ARG A 261 30.54 1.11 -0.01
N SER A 262 30.09 1.69 1.10
CA SER A 262 30.36 1.18 2.45
C SER A 262 29.84 -0.25 2.61
N PHE A 263 28.61 -0.50 2.17
CA PHE A 263 28.00 -1.84 2.14
C PHE A 263 28.83 -2.82 1.28
N ARG A 264 29.18 -2.43 0.05
CA ARG A 264 29.98 -3.27 -0.86
C ARG A 264 31.29 -3.71 -0.23
N VAL A 265 32.01 -2.78 0.41
CA VAL A 265 33.30 -3.05 1.05
C VAL A 265 33.12 -3.96 2.27
N GLU A 266 32.10 -3.70 3.08
CA GLU A 266 31.87 -4.43 4.32
C GLU A 266 31.46 -5.90 4.07
N PHE A 267 30.71 -6.16 3.00
CA PHE A 267 30.15 -7.47 2.69
C PHE A 267 30.78 -8.13 1.47
N ASP A 268 32.02 -7.75 1.12
CA ASP A 268 32.70 -8.22 -0.09
C ASP A 268 32.72 -9.74 -0.23
N GLU A 269 33.05 -10.44 0.85
CA GLU A 269 33.05 -11.91 0.90
C GLU A 269 31.68 -12.51 0.53
N TYR A 270 30.57 -11.85 0.87
CA TYR A 270 29.23 -12.36 0.57
C TYR A 270 28.85 -12.21 -0.90
N PHE A 271 29.45 -11.24 -1.61
CA PHE A 271 29.33 -11.13 -3.06
C PHE A 271 30.19 -12.17 -3.77
N GLU A 272 31.45 -12.35 -3.32
CA GLU A 272 32.37 -13.35 -3.89
C GLU A 272 31.86 -14.78 -3.72
N ASP A 273 31.30 -15.11 -2.55
CA ASP A 273 30.65 -16.39 -2.26
C ASP A 273 29.30 -16.56 -2.99
N GLY A 274 28.81 -15.50 -3.64
CA GLY A 274 27.51 -15.46 -4.31
C GLY A 274 26.33 -15.65 -3.35
N ILE A 275 26.49 -15.34 -2.06
CA ILE A 275 25.40 -15.37 -1.07
C ILE A 275 24.43 -14.22 -1.35
N ILE A 276 24.96 -13.01 -1.53
CA ILE A 276 24.17 -11.88 -2.01
C ILE A 276 23.92 -12.08 -3.50
N SER A 277 22.67 -12.37 -3.86
CA SER A 277 22.27 -12.63 -5.24
C SER A 277 21.78 -11.38 -5.97
N GLU A 278 21.29 -10.39 -5.24
CA GLU A 278 20.73 -9.16 -5.81
C GLU A 278 20.72 -8.02 -4.81
N ILE A 279 20.91 -6.79 -5.31
CA ILE A 279 20.72 -5.56 -4.57
C ILE A 279 19.49 -4.83 -5.11
N GLU A 280 18.46 -4.65 -4.30
CA GLU A 280 17.37 -3.74 -4.64
C GLU A 280 17.74 -2.33 -4.17
N VAL A 281 17.68 -1.34 -5.06
CA VAL A 281 18.03 0.05 -4.73
C VAL A 281 16.77 0.84 -4.47
N GLY A 282 16.59 1.32 -3.24
CA GLY A 282 15.46 2.16 -2.87
C GLY A 282 15.51 3.53 -3.55
N LEU A 283 14.42 3.96 -4.21
CA LEU A 283 14.38 5.22 -4.99
C LEU A 283 13.32 6.22 -4.51
N GLY A 284 12.67 5.95 -3.39
CA GLY A 284 11.61 6.81 -2.85
C GLY A 284 10.95 6.22 -1.61
N ALA A 285 9.75 6.69 -1.32
CA ALA A 285 8.88 6.15 -0.26
C ALA A 285 8.64 4.65 -0.46
N CYS A 286 8.64 3.86 0.62
CA CYS A 286 8.65 2.40 0.62
C CYS A 286 9.80 1.75 -0.19
N GLY A 287 10.85 2.50 -0.53
CA GLY A 287 11.91 2.07 -1.45
C GLY A 287 11.48 2.07 -2.93
N GLU A 288 10.25 2.47 -3.23
CA GLU A 288 9.68 2.40 -4.56
C GLU A 288 10.07 3.63 -5.39
N LEU A 289 10.25 3.44 -6.70
CA LEU A 289 10.42 4.54 -7.66
C LEU A 289 9.08 5.24 -7.90
N ARG A 290 8.70 6.14 -6.99
CA ARG A 290 7.50 6.98 -7.09
C ARG A 290 7.59 8.21 -6.18
N TYR A 291 6.70 9.16 -6.42
CA TYR A 291 6.39 10.20 -5.45
C TYR A 291 5.53 9.67 -4.28
N PRO A 292 5.60 10.28 -3.08
CA PRO A 292 4.74 9.92 -1.94
C PRO A 292 3.31 10.49 -2.06
N SER A 293 2.61 10.19 -3.17
CA SER A 293 1.34 10.83 -3.52
C SER A 293 0.11 10.35 -2.73
N TYR A 294 0.22 9.24 -2.01
CA TYR A 294 -0.88 8.61 -1.26
C TYR A 294 -0.52 8.36 0.22
N ALA A 295 0.13 9.34 0.85
CA ALA A 295 0.60 9.22 2.23
C ALA A 295 -0.57 9.17 3.24
N ALA A 296 -0.73 8.04 3.94
CA ALA A 296 -1.80 7.83 4.91
C ALA A 296 -1.73 8.81 6.10
N ASN A 297 -0.52 9.17 6.53
CA ASN A 297 -0.26 10.18 7.57
C ASN A 297 -0.70 11.60 7.17
N HIS A 298 -0.90 11.87 5.88
CA HIS A 298 -1.47 13.13 5.37
C HIS A 298 -2.99 13.04 5.15
N GLY A 299 -3.62 11.94 5.56
CA GLY A 299 -5.07 11.75 5.51
C GLY A 299 -5.58 11.17 4.18
N TRP A 300 -4.70 10.69 3.30
CA TRP A 300 -5.10 9.91 2.13
C TRP A 300 -5.79 8.61 2.57
N LYS A 301 -6.82 8.22 1.81
CA LYS A 301 -7.55 6.97 1.97
C LYS A 301 -7.81 6.39 0.60
N TYR A 302 -7.68 5.07 0.47
CA TYR A 302 -8.07 4.36 -0.73
C TYR A 302 -9.57 4.58 -1.03
N PRO A 303 -9.98 4.81 -2.29
CA PRO A 303 -9.16 4.90 -3.51
C PRO A 303 -8.84 6.34 -3.94
N GLY A 304 -8.54 7.30 -3.06
CA GLY A 304 -8.28 8.70 -3.47
C GLY A 304 -7.21 8.88 -4.56
N ILE A 305 -7.34 9.90 -5.42
CA ILE A 305 -6.39 10.19 -6.51
C ILE A 305 -4.97 10.55 -6.06
N GLY A 306 -4.77 10.91 -4.79
CA GLY A 306 -3.50 11.42 -4.29
C GLY A 306 -3.22 12.88 -4.64
N GLU A 307 -2.01 13.36 -4.37
CA GLU A 307 -1.59 14.73 -4.72
C GLU A 307 -0.18 14.77 -5.31
N PHE A 308 0.08 15.73 -6.21
CA PHE A 308 1.41 16.02 -6.72
C PHE A 308 2.35 16.49 -5.58
N GLN A 309 3.54 15.90 -5.49
CA GLN A 309 4.49 16.09 -4.38
C GLN A 309 5.68 16.97 -4.76
N CYS A 310 5.44 18.04 -5.52
CA CYS A 310 6.50 18.86 -6.13
C CYS A 310 6.60 20.29 -5.59
N TYR A 311 6.07 20.57 -4.40
CA TYR A 311 5.96 21.93 -3.86
C TYR A 311 7.17 22.37 -3.02
N ASP A 312 8.20 21.52 -2.89
CA ASP A 312 9.45 21.93 -2.26
C ASP A 312 10.19 22.96 -3.14
N ARG A 313 10.99 23.81 -2.50
CA ARG A 313 11.65 24.92 -3.21
C ARG A 313 12.56 24.48 -4.36
N TYR A 314 13.13 23.27 -4.29
CA TYR A 314 14.09 22.79 -5.30
C TYR A 314 13.36 22.27 -6.53
N LEU A 315 12.30 21.47 -6.35
CA LEU A 315 11.44 21.04 -7.45
C LEU A 315 10.69 22.21 -8.08
N GLN A 316 10.22 23.20 -7.30
CA GLN A 316 9.62 24.41 -7.85
C GLN A 316 10.62 25.23 -8.69
N LYS A 317 11.89 25.31 -8.25
CA LYS A 317 12.97 25.93 -9.04
C LYS A 317 13.28 25.13 -10.31
N ASN A 318 13.22 23.80 -10.25
CA ASN A 318 13.40 22.93 -11.40
C ASN A 318 12.26 23.12 -12.42
N LEU A 319 11.00 23.11 -11.99
CA LEU A 319 9.82 23.37 -12.81
C LEU A 319 9.90 24.72 -13.52
N ARG A 320 10.29 25.77 -12.78
CA ARG A 320 10.46 27.12 -13.33
C ARG A 320 11.46 27.14 -14.48
N ARG A 321 12.63 26.51 -14.30
CA ARG A 321 13.64 26.38 -15.35
C ARG A 321 13.12 25.60 -16.56
N ALA A 322 12.37 24.52 -16.35
CA ALA A 322 11.78 23.75 -17.44
C ALA A 322 10.75 24.56 -18.24
N ALA A 323 9.92 25.36 -17.55
CA ALA A 323 8.93 26.24 -18.17
C ALA A 323 9.58 27.38 -18.96
N GLU A 324 10.62 28.01 -18.41
CA GLU A 324 11.42 29.04 -19.08
C GLU A 324 12.13 28.49 -20.32
N ALA A 325 12.74 27.31 -20.23
CA ALA A 325 13.40 26.66 -21.36
C ALA A 325 12.45 26.35 -22.53
N ARG A 326 11.16 26.11 -22.23
CA ARG A 326 10.12 25.93 -23.25
C ARG A 326 9.53 27.25 -23.77
N GLY A 327 9.94 28.40 -23.24
CA GLY A 327 9.42 29.71 -23.61
C GLY A 327 8.05 30.03 -23.01
N HIS A 328 7.60 29.29 -22.00
CA HIS A 328 6.29 29.45 -21.36
C HIS A 328 6.42 29.65 -19.85
N ALA A 329 6.99 30.78 -19.42
CA ALA A 329 7.22 31.07 -17.99
C ALA A 329 5.93 31.00 -17.13
N MET A 330 4.75 31.25 -17.72
CA MET A 330 3.45 31.09 -17.06
C MET A 330 3.11 29.65 -16.65
N TRP A 331 3.79 28.65 -17.22
CA TRP A 331 3.66 27.23 -16.87
C TRP A 331 4.54 26.81 -15.68
N ALA A 332 5.30 27.73 -15.09
CA ALA A 332 6.14 27.51 -13.90
C ALA A 332 5.32 27.35 -12.59
N LYS A 333 4.27 26.55 -12.62
CA LYS A 333 3.39 26.26 -11.48
C LYS A 333 2.82 24.85 -11.60
N SER A 334 2.48 24.24 -10.47
CA SER A 334 1.71 23.00 -10.43
C SER A 334 0.21 23.27 -10.73
N PRO A 335 -0.56 22.27 -11.17
CA PRO A 335 -1.98 22.45 -11.49
C PRO A 335 -2.78 22.89 -10.26
N ASP A 336 -3.62 23.91 -10.40
CA ASP A 336 -4.44 24.48 -9.31
C ASP A 336 -5.83 23.81 -9.18
N ASN A 337 -6.24 23.05 -10.20
CA ASN A 337 -7.51 22.36 -10.33
C ASN A 337 -7.41 20.82 -10.23
N ALA A 338 -6.31 20.30 -9.68
CA ALA A 338 -6.06 18.86 -9.49
C ALA A 338 -6.82 18.21 -8.33
N GLY A 339 -7.63 18.96 -7.58
CA GLY A 339 -8.31 18.44 -6.38
C GLY A 339 -7.37 18.29 -5.19
N HIS A 340 -7.66 17.31 -4.34
CA HIS A 340 -6.93 16.94 -3.12
C HIS A 340 -6.80 15.41 -3.00
N TYR A 341 -6.04 14.91 -2.00
CA TYR A 341 -5.72 13.47 -1.85
C TYR A 341 -6.90 12.52 -2.07
N ASN A 342 -8.06 12.80 -1.45
CA ASN A 342 -9.25 11.96 -1.50
C ASN A 342 -10.29 12.38 -2.56
N SER A 343 -9.93 13.22 -3.54
CA SER A 343 -10.83 13.53 -4.65
C SER A 343 -10.99 12.31 -5.56
N GLU A 344 -12.07 12.29 -6.33
CA GLU A 344 -12.25 11.37 -7.46
C GLU A 344 -11.87 12.10 -8.77
N PRO A 345 -11.38 11.41 -9.81
CA PRO A 345 -10.89 12.05 -11.04
C PRO A 345 -11.94 12.99 -11.67
N ASN A 346 -13.18 12.51 -11.80
CA ASN A 346 -14.29 13.25 -12.43
C ASN A 346 -14.76 14.47 -11.65
N ASN A 347 -14.37 14.59 -10.37
CA ASN A 347 -14.69 15.74 -9.53
C ASN A 347 -13.60 16.83 -9.58
N THR A 348 -12.59 16.67 -10.42
CA THR A 348 -11.49 17.64 -10.58
C THR A 348 -11.51 18.24 -11.98
N GLY A 349 -11.05 19.49 -12.13
CA GLY A 349 -10.88 20.09 -13.46
C GLY A 349 -9.69 19.53 -14.23
N PHE A 350 -8.70 19.00 -13.51
CA PHE A 350 -7.49 18.46 -14.12
C PHE A 350 -7.66 17.04 -14.64
N PHE A 351 -8.23 16.12 -13.85
CA PHE A 351 -8.25 14.67 -14.13
C PHE A 351 -9.58 14.14 -14.69
N CYS A 352 -10.63 14.97 -14.79
CA CYS A 352 -11.88 14.53 -15.39
C CYS A 352 -11.71 14.16 -16.88
N ASP A 353 -12.67 13.45 -17.44
CA ASP A 353 -12.66 13.14 -18.87
C ASP A 353 -12.63 14.43 -19.73
N GLY A 354 -11.61 14.55 -20.57
CA GLY A 354 -11.33 15.76 -21.35
C GLY A 354 -10.74 16.93 -20.55
N GLY A 355 -10.30 16.69 -19.30
CA GLY A 355 -9.72 17.68 -18.39
C GLY A 355 -8.31 18.15 -18.78
N ASP A 356 -7.77 19.05 -17.95
CA ASP A 356 -6.52 19.76 -18.25
C ASP A 356 -5.27 18.86 -18.31
N TYR A 357 -5.32 17.62 -17.81
CA TYR A 357 -4.22 16.66 -17.92
C TYR A 357 -3.75 16.45 -19.37
N ASP A 358 -4.68 16.53 -20.34
CA ASP A 358 -4.39 16.42 -21.77
C ASP A 358 -4.30 17.79 -22.48
N SER A 359 -4.30 18.90 -21.74
CA SER A 359 -4.02 20.23 -22.32
C SER A 359 -2.53 20.38 -22.69
N TYR A 360 -2.16 21.46 -23.41
CA TYR A 360 -0.74 21.77 -23.65
C TYR A 360 0.06 21.96 -22.36
N TYR A 361 -0.57 22.59 -21.35
CA TYR A 361 0.04 22.78 -20.04
C TYR A 361 0.12 21.46 -19.26
N GLY A 362 -0.96 20.67 -19.23
CA GLY A 362 -1.00 19.38 -18.54
C GLY A 362 0.04 18.40 -19.08
N ARG A 363 0.13 18.26 -20.41
CA ARG A 363 1.16 17.44 -21.05
C ARG A 363 2.58 17.92 -20.74
N PHE A 364 2.80 19.23 -20.67
CA PHE A 364 4.09 19.79 -20.24
C PHE A 364 4.40 19.43 -18.78
N PHE A 365 3.46 19.67 -17.87
CA PHE A 365 3.64 19.46 -16.44
C PHE A 365 3.85 17.97 -16.12
N LEU A 366 3.01 17.09 -16.65
CA LEU A 366 3.11 15.64 -16.43
C LEU A 366 4.39 15.06 -17.04
N ASN A 367 4.79 15.53 -18.23
CA ASN A 367 6.08 15.13 -18.81
C ASN A 367 7.25 15.60 -17.94
N TRP A 368 7.22 16.83 -17.42
CA TRP A 368 8.24 17.32 -16.49
C TRP A 368 8.29 16.48 -15.20
N TYR A 369 7.14 16.25 -14.58
CA TYR A 369 7.03 15.51 -13.32
C TYR A 369 7.53 14.07 -13.46
N ALA A 370 7.12 13.36 -14.52
CA ALA A 370 7.65 12.03 -14.83
C ALA A 370 9.14 12.06 -15.24
N GLN A 371 9.61 13.10 -15.92
CA GLN A 371 11.03 13.20 -16.28
C GLN A 371 11.91 13.36 -15.04
N VAL A 372 11.47 14.08 -14.00
CA VAL A 372 12.22 14.19 -12.74
C VAL A 372 12.39 12.82 -12.08
N LEU A 373 11.35 11.97 -12.09
CA LEU A 373 11.39 10.58 -11.63
C LEU A 373 12.42 9.74 -12.41
N LEU A 374 12.36 9.78 -13.74
CA LEU A 374 13.29 9.05 -14.61
C LEU A 374 14.74 9.51 -14.41
N ASP A 375 14.94 10.82 -14.31
CA ASP A 375 16.22 11.47 -14.07
C ASP A 375 16.83 11.07 -12.71
N HIS A 376 15.99 10.90 -11.69
CA HIS A 376 16.41 10.42 -10.37
C HIS A 376 16.90 8.97 -10.45
N ALA A 377 16.07 8.08 -11.02
CA ALA A 377 16.45 6.68 -11.21
C ALA A 377 17.76 6.55 -12.01
N ASP A 378 17.90 7.31 -13.10
CA ASP A 378 19.11 7.29 -13.94
C ASP A 378 20.39 7.63 -13.15
N ARG A 379 20.33 8.65 -12.29
CA ARG A 379 21.48 9.09 -11.50
C ARG A 379 21.85 8.08 -10.43
N VAL A 380 20.86 7.60 -9.67
CA VAL A 380 21.12 6.69 -8.55
C VAL A 380 21.59 5.34 -9.08
N LEU A 381 20.98 4.81 -10.14
CA LEU A 381 21.39 3.54 -10.74
C LEU A 381 22.77 3.60 -11.38
N MET A 382 23.14 4.72 -12.01
CA MET A 382 24.52 4.92 -12.48
C MET A 382 25.52 4.74 -11.34
N LEU A 383 25.25 5.34 -10.16
CA LEU A 383 26.13 5.25 -9.00
C LEU A 383 26.07 3.86 -8.35
N ALA A 384 24.89 3.24 -8.28
CA ALA A 384 24.73 1.88 -7.78
C ALA A 384 25.51 0.88 -8.63
N ARG A 385 25.54 1.06 -9.96
CA ARG A 385 26.34 0.23 -10.87
C ARG A 385 27.84 0.37 -10.66
N LEU A 386 28.31 1.56 -10.30
CA LEU A 386 29.71 1.75 -9.91
C LEU A 386 30.01 1.10 -8.55
N ALA A 387 29.07 1.11 -7.60
CA ALA A 387 29.27 0.49 -6.29
C ALA A 387 29.19 -1.04 -6.32
N PHE A 388 28.33 -1.60 -7.17
CA PHE A 388 28.01 -3.03 -7.24
C PHE A 388 28.34 -3.64 -8.59
N GLU A 389 29.53 -3.31 -9.13
CA GLU A 389 29.99 -3.83 -10.41
C GLU A 389 29.91 -5.37 -10.43
N GLY A 390 29.25 -5.93 -11.46
CA GLY A 390 29.05 -7.36 -11.63
C GLY A 390 27.90 -7.98 -10.83
N SER A 391 27.24 -7.25 -9.93
CA SER A 391 26.07 -7.75 -9.17
C SER A 391 24.74 -7.47 -9.87
N ALA A 392 23.72 -8.29 -9.64
CA ALA A 392 22.36 -7.98 -10.05
C ALA A 392 21.80 -6.79 -9.24
N ILE A 393 21.12 -5.86 -9.91
CA ILE A 393 20.43 -4.75 -9.27
C ILE A 393 18.98 -4.76 -9.71
N ALA A 394 18.07 -4.53 -8.78
CA ALA A 394 16.64 -4.37 -9.03
C ALA A 394 16.14 -3.01 -8.56
N VAL A 395 15.02 -2.58 -9.14
CA VAL A 395 14.27 -1.40 -8.72
C VAL A 395 12.81 -1.78 -8.54
N LYS A 396 12.25 -1.39 -7.41
CA LYS A 396 10.84 -1.59 -7.11
C LYS A 396 9.97 -0.50 -7.74
N VAL A 397 8.96 -0.91 -8.49
CA VAL A 397 7.93 -0.03 -9.09
C VAL A 397 6.57 -0.38 -8.48
N SER A 398 5.86 0.64 -8.01
CA SER A 398 4.59 0.45 -7.28
C SER A 398 3.41 0.13 -8.21
N GLY A 399 2.55 -0.81 -7.80
CA GLY A 399 1.31 -1.15 -8.48
C GLY A 399 0.13 -0.24 -8.13
N ILE A 400 0.04 0.91 -8.80
CA ILE A 400 -1.05 1.89 -8.59
C ILE A 400 -2.26 1.52 -9.45
N HIS A 401 -3.06 0.58 -8.96
CA HIS A 401 -4.13 -0.04 -9.75
C HIS A 401 -5.48 0.68 -9.71
N TRP A 402 -5.70 1.61 -8.79
CA TRP A 402 -6.95 2.36 -8.68
C TRP A 402 -6.98 3.53 -9.68
N TRP A 403 -8.17 3.86 -10.18
CA TRP A 403 -8.42 4.76 -11.30
C TRP A 403 -7.82 4.35 -12.65
N TYR A 404 -7.21 3.17 -12.76
CA TYR A 404 -6.63 2.66 -14.01
C TYR A 404 -7.65 2.55 -15.15
N LYS A 405 -8.95 2.35 -14.84
CA LYS A 405 -10.02 2.31 -15.86
C LYS A 405 -10.54 3.70 -16.29
N THR A 406 -9.99 4.79 -15.74
CA THR A 406 -10.33 6.17 -16.18
C THR A 406 -9.42 6.61 -17.32
N ALA A 407 -9.81 7.61 -18.12
CA ALA A 407 -8.93 8.08 -19.19
C ALA A 407 -7.64 8.75 -18.67
N SER A 408 -7.72 9.40 -17.50
CA SER A 408 -6.61 10.15 -16.92
C SER A 408 -5.64 9.31 -16.11
N HIS A 409 -6.05 8.15 -15.59
CA HIS A 409 -5.22 7.33 -14.70
C HIS A 409 -4.68 8.16 -13.50
N ALA A 410 -5.56 8.93 -12.87
CA ALA A 410 -5.17 10.04 -11.98
C ALA A 410 -4.17 9.67 -10.87
N ALA A 411 -4.31 8.49 -10.25
CA ALA A 411 -3.38 8.06 -9.19
C ALA A 411 -1.98 7.71 -9.71
N GLU A 412 -1.88 7.13 -10.91
CA GLU A 412 -0.59 6.91 -11.58
C GLU A 412 0.08 8.25 -11.89
N LEU A 413 -0.69 9.23 -12.39
CA LEU A 413 -0.17 10.56 -12.70
C LEU A 413 0.38 11.27 -11.46
N THR A 414 -0.32 11.24 -10.32
CA THR A 414 0.17 11.87 -9.08
C THR A 414 1.38 11.13 -8.49
N ALA A 415 1.46 9.81 -8.66
CA ALA A 415 2.61 8.98 -8.28
C ALA A 415 3.84 9.19 -9.17
N GLY A 416 3.69 9.84 -10.33
CA GLY A 416 4.77 10.17 -11.28
C GLY A 416 4.81 9.29 -12.52
N PHE A 417 3.91 8.30 -12.63
CA PHE A 417 3.77 7.46 -13.81
C PHE A 417 2.87 8.18 -14.81
N TYR A 418 3.46 8.77 -15.85
CA TYR A 418 2.69 9.48 -16.87
C TYR A 418 2.01 8.50 -17.84
N ASN A 419 1.01 7.75 -17.35
CA ASN A 419 0.36 6.63 -18.02
C ASN A 419 -1.14 6.87 -18.30
N PRO A 420 -1.57 7.98 -18.93
CA PRO A 420 -2.96 8.11 -19.37
C PRO A 420 -3.28 7.03 -20.43
N CYS A 421 -4.57 6.79 -20.70
CA CYS A 421 -5.02 5.70 -21.56
C CYS A 421 -4.46 5.70 -23.01
N ASN A 422 -3.86 6.80 -23.44
CA ASN A 422 -3.27 7.00 -24.77
C ASN A 422 -1.73 7.01 -24.78
N ARG A 423 -1.05 6.70 -23.66
CA ARG A 423 0.42 6.72 -23.54
C ARG A 423 0.90 5.68 -22.53
N ASP A 424 1.89 4.89 -22.94
CA ASP A 424 2.60 4.00 -22.01
C ASP A 424 3.58 4.78 -21.12
N GLY A 425 3.25 4.85 -19.82
CA GLY A 425 4.07 5.49 -18.79
C GLY A 425 5.21 4.62 -18.24
N TYR A 426 5.15 3.30 -18.43
CA TYR A 426 6.09 2.34 -17.87
C TYR A 426 7.23 1.99 -18.85
N ALA A 427 6.99 2.05 -20.15
CA ALA A 427 8.04 1.82 -21.15
C ALA A 427 9.27 2.74 -20.96
N PRO A 428 9.15 4.06 -20.69
CA PRO A 428 10.31 4.90 -20.36
C PRO A 428 11.08 4.47 -19.10
N ILE A 429 10.38 3.98 -18.08
CA ILE A 429 11.00 3.44 -16.85
C ILE A 429 11.83 2.20 -17.23
N ALA A 430 11.23 1.26 -17.97
CA ALA A 430 11.92 0.07 -18.44
C ALA A 430 13.18 0.39 -19.28
N GLN A 431 13.16 1.47 -20.09
CA GLN A 431 14.36 1.91 -20.82
C GLN A 431 15.46 2.46 -19.91
N VAL A 432 15.12 3.20 -18.84
CA VAL A 432 16.11 3.65 -17.85
C VAL A 432 16.70 2.44 -17.12
N LEU A 433 15.89 1.48 -16.71
CA LEU A 433 16.37 0.25 -16.06
C LEU A 433 17.28 -0.55 -17.01
N LYS A 434 16.89 -0.70 -18.27
CA LYS A 434 17.70 -1.35 -19.32
C LYS A 434 19.06 -0.69 -19.49
N LYS A 435 19.10 0.65 -19.54
CA LYS A 435 20.35 1.42 -19.65
C LYS A 435 21.36 1.03 -18.57
N HIS A 436 20.88 0.68 -17.38
CA HIS A 436 21.70 0.27 -16.24
C HIS A 436 21.67 -1.24 -16.00
N GLY A 437 21.13 -2.06 -16.90
CA GLY A 437 20.99 -3.51 -16.72
C GLY A 437 20.26 -3.91 -15.43
N ALA A 438 19.38 -3.06 -14.91
CA ALA A 438 18.60 -3.32 -13.70
C ALA A 438 17.33 -4.11 -14.02
N ALA A 439 16.96 -5.02 -13.13
CA ALA A 439 15.68 -5.70 -13.15
C ALA A 439 14.57 -4.79 -12.62
N LEU A 440 13.34 -5.06 -13.05
CA LEU A 440 12.13 -4.45 -12.49
C LEU A 440 11.55 -5.40 -11.45
N ASN A 441 11.32 -4.92 -10.24
CA ASN A 441 10.54 -5.62 -9.22
C ASN A 441 9.15 -4.97 -9.13
N PHE A 442 8.08 -5.73 -9.34
CA PHE A 442 6.71 -5.21 -9.37
C PHE A 442 5.83 -5.82 -8.29
N THR A 443 4.95 -5.01 -7.70
CA THR A 443 3.95 -5.48 -6.72
C THR A 443 2.61 -5.85 -7.39
N CYS A 444 1.64 -6.34 -6.61
CA CYS A 444 0.23 -6.57 -7.01
C CYS A 444 -0.06 -7.79 -7.90
N VAL A 445 0.88 -8.73 -8.08
CA VAL A 445 0.65 -9.92 -8.92
C VAL A 445 -0.37 -10.91 -8.34
N GLU A 446 -0.70 -10.80 -7.06
CA GLU A 446 -1.71 -11.62 -6.38
C GLU A 446 -3.14 -11.09 -6.54
N LEU A 447 -3.30 -9.80 -6.88
CA LEU A 447 -4.60 -9.12 -6.89
C LEU A 447 -5.45 -9.53 -8.10
N ARG A 448 -6.77 -9.60 -7.88
CA ARG A 448 -7.77 -9.89 -8.91
C ARG A 448 -8.68 -8.68 -9.13
N THR A 449 -8.96 -8.38 -10.39
CA THR A 449 -9.81 -7.23 -10.73
C THR A 449 -11.25 -7.44 -10.26
N MET A 450 -11.74 -8.68 -10.28
CA MET A 450 -13.09 -9.01 -9.81
C MET A 450 -13.24 -8.73 -8.31
N ASP A 451 -12.30 -9.16 -7.48
CA ASP A 451 -12.33 -8.93 -6.03
C ASP A 451 -12.35 -7.42 -5.72
N GLN A 452 -11.55 -6.64 -6.44
CA GLN A 452 -11.56 -5.17 -6.31
C GLN A 452 -12.90 -4.56 -6.73
N HIS A 453 -13.55 -5.09 -7.77
CA HIS A 453 -14.85 -4.61 -8.22
C HIS A 453 -15.99 -4.97 -7.26
N GLU A 454 -15.89 -6.11 -6.56
CA GLU A 454 -16.87 -6.51 -5.55
C GLU A 454 -16.74 -5.67 -4.28
N VAL A 455 -15.52 -5.33 -3.87
CA VAL A 455 -15.27 -4.59 -2.62
C VAL A 455 -15.30 -3.07 -2.81
N TYR A 456 -14.70 -2.54 -3.89
CA TYR A 456 -14.59 -1.10 -4.18
C TYR A 456 -14.91 -0.81 -5.66
N PRO A 457 -16.16 -0.99 -6.13
CA PRO A 457 -16.52 -0.72 -7.52
C PRO A 457 -16.21 0.72 -7.95
N GLU A 458 -16.28 1.68 -7.03
CA GLU A 458 -15.95 3.08 -7.23
C GLU A 458 -14.47 3.35 -7.51
N ALA A 459 -13.58 2.46 -7.11
CA ALA A 459 -12.14 2.64 -7.31
C ALA A 459 -11.72 2.54 -8.78
N LEU A 460 -12.59 2.02 -9.66
CA LEU A 460 -12.32 1.81 -11.08
C LEU A 460 -10.96 1.13 -11.30
N ALA A 461 -10.66 0.15 -10.44
CA ALA A 461 -9.37 -0.51 -10.40
C ALA A 461 -9.22 -1.59 -11.47
N ASP A 462 -7.98 -1.81 -11.91
CA ASP A 462 -7.60 -2.89 -12.83
C ASP A 462 -6.18 -3.42 -12.55
N PRO A 463 -5.97 -4.13 -11.43
CA PRO A 463 -4.65 -4.66 -11.11
C PRO A 463 -4.14 -5.66 -12.15
N GLU A 464 -5.02 -6.44 -12.80
CA GLU A 464 -4.61 -7.40 -13.83
C GLU A 464 -4.16 -6.71 -15.11
N GLY A 465 -4.91 -5.70 -15.57
CA GLY A 465 -4.51 -4.87 -16.71
C GLY A 465 -3.19 -4.14 -16.46
N LEU A 466 -3.00 -3.61 -15.25
CA LEU A 466 -1.77 -2.96 -14.84
C LEU A 466 -0.58 -3.94 -14.82
N VAL A 467 -0.71 -5.09 -14.16
CA VAL A 467 0.34 -6.12 -14.14
C VAL A 467 0.71 -6.53 -15.56
N TRP A 468 -0.29 -6.77 -16.42
CA TRP A 468 -0.02 -7.09 -17.82
C TRP A 468 0.77 -6.00 -18.53
N GLN A 469 0.42 -4.72 -18.36
CA GLN A 469 1.13 -3.61 -19.00
C GLN A 469 2.59 -3.53 -18.53
N VAL A 470 2.82 -3.52 -17.22
CA VAL A 470 4.15 -3.29 -16.64
C VAL A 470 5.10 -4.45 -16.97
N LEU A 471 4.64 -5.70 -16.82
CA LEU A 471 5.47 -6.87 -17.14
C LEU A 471 5.86 -6.88 -18.63
N ASN A 472 4.91 -6.58 -19.53
CA ASN A 472 5.21 -6.55 -20.96
C ASN A 472 6.13 -5.38 -21.35
N ALA A 473 5.96 -4.19 -20.77
CA ALA A 473 6.88 -3.07 -21.01
C ALA A 473 8.33 -3.42 -20.62
N ALA A 474 8.51 -4.17 -19.53
CA ALA A 474 9.80 -4.66 -19.09
C ALA A 474 10.37 -5.77 -20.00
N TRP A 475 9.57 -6.80 -20.31
CA TRP A 475 10.00 -7.89 -21.18
C TRP A 475 10.31 -7.42 -22.61
N ASP A 476 9.52 -6.51 -23.17
CA ASP A 476 9.76 -5.91 -24.50
C ASP A 476 11.02 -5.04 -24.51
N ALA A 477 11.35 -4.41 -23.37
CA ALA A 477 12.65 -3.74 -23.20
C ALA A 477 13.80 -4.75 -23.04
N GLY A 478 13.53 -6.02 -22.74
CA GLY A 478 14.51 -7.07 -22.53
C GLY A 478 15.16 -7.01 -21.15
N ILE A 479 14.45 -6.52 -20.13
CA ILE A 479 14.92 -6.54 -18.73
C ILE A 479 14.25 -7.69 -17.96
N GLN A 480 14.94 -8.18 -16.93
CA GLN A 480 14.40 -9.19 -16.03
C GLN A 480 13.29 -8.58 -15.17
N VAL A 481 12.31 -9.42 -14.81
CA VAL A 481 11.21 -9.00 -13.94
C VAL A 481 11.12 -9.92 -12.74
N ALA A 482 11.18 -9.35 -11.56
CA ALA A 482 10.84 -9.98 -10.28
C ALA A 482 9.51 -9.42 -9.78
N SER A 483 8.93 -10.06 -8.76
CA SER A 483 7.68 -9.58 -8.19
C SER A 483 7.51 -9.91 -6.72
N GLU A 484 6.61 -9.18 -6.08
CA GLU A 484 6.16 -9.34 -4.70
C GLU A 484 4.63 -9.30 -4.63
N ASN A 485 4.05 -9.97 -3.65
CA ASN A 485 2.64 -9.72 -3.32
C ASN A 485 2.50 -8.37 -2.59
N ALA A 486 1.47 -7.59 -2.94
CA ALA A 486 1.19 -6.32 -2.28
C ALA A 486 0.53 -6.49 -0.91
N LEU A 487 -0.34 -7.49 -0.76
CA LEU A 487 -1.05 -7.82 0.47
C LEU A 487 -0.71 -9.23 0.98
N PRO A 488 -0.72 -9.47 2.31
CA PRO A 488 -0.51 -10.81 2.85
C PRO A 488 -1.52 -11.81 2.29
N CYS A 489 -1.04 -12.95 1.79
CA CYS A 489 -1.87 -14.00 1.20
C CYS A 489 -1.42 -15.38 1.70
N TYR A 490 -2.33 -16.13 2.29
CA TYR A 490 -2.05 -17.45 2.87
C TYR A 490 -2.87 -18.57 2.22
N ASP A 491 -3.81 -18.20 1.35
CA ASP A 491 -4.75 -19.10 0.73
C ASP A 491 -4.27 -19.60 -0.64
N ARG A 492 -4.85 -20.73 -1.05
CA ARG A 492 -4.51 -21.40 -2.29
C ARG A 492 -4.82 -20.55 -3.53
N ASP A 493 -5.85 -19.72 -3.50
CA ASP A 493 -6.33 -18.99 -4.67
C ASP A 493 -5.42 -17.80 -5.00
N GLY A 494 -4.92 -17.08 -3.99
CA GLY A 494 -3.91 -16.07 -4.18
C GLY A 494 -2.56 -16.66 -4.60
N PHE A 495 -2.10 -17.77 -4.00
CA PHE A 495 -0.90 -18.47 -4.47
C PHE A 495 -1.01 -18.95 -5.92
N ASN A 496 -2.18 -19.45 -6.32
CA ASN A 496 -2.43 -19.85 -7.71
C ASN A 496 -2.39 -18.63 -8.65
N LYS A 497 -2.94 -17.49 -8.23
CA LYS A 497 -2.90 -16.25 -9.03
C LYS A 497 -1.47 -15.76 -9.24
N THR A 498 -0.67 -15.75 -8.18
CA THR A 498 0.77 -15.45 -8.27
C THR A 498 1.47 -16.39 -9.24
N LEU A 499 1.19 -17.71 -9.18
CA LEU A 499 1.78 -18.69 -10.10
C LEU A 499 1.42 -18.45 -11.58
N GLU A 500 0.19 -18.01 -11.86
CA GLU A 500 -0.25 -17.69 -13.22
C GLU A 500 0.55 -16.53 -13.82
N ASN A 501 0.81 -15.49 -13.02
CA ASN A 501 1.61 -14.34 -13.42
C ASN A 501 3.12 -14.65 -13.42
N ALA A 502 3.58 -15.51 -12.50
CA ALA A 502 4.98 -15.88 -12.37
C ALA A 502 5.47 -16.77 -13.52
N LYS A 503 4.63 -17.72 -13.94
CA LYS A 503 4.92 -18.67 -15.03
C LYS A 503 3.73 -18.82 -15.96
N PRO A 504 3.46 -17.82 -16.82
CA PRO A 504 2.37 -17.87 -17.79
C PRO A 504 2.51 -19.10 -18.71
N ARG A 505 1.61 -20.07 -18.56
CA ARG A 505 1.73 -21.39 -19.26
C ARG A 505 1.62 -21.31 -20.78
N ASN A 506 0.93 -20.29 -21.29
CA ASN A 506 0.59 -20.14 -22.69
C ASN A 506 1.26 -18.89 -23.32
N ASP A 507 2.31 -18.36 -22.69
CA ASP A 507 3.04 -17.23 -23.25
C ASP A 507 3.89 -17.70 -24.44
N PRO A 508 3.69 -17.13 -25.65
CA PRO A 508 4.36 -17.58 -26.87
C PRO A 508 5.87 -17.31 -26.86
N ASP A 509 6.32 -16.36 -26.05
CA ASP A 509 7.72 -15.94 -25.93
C ASP A 509 8.43 -16.66 -24.76
N GLY A 510 7.71 -17.49 -24.00
CA GLY A 510 8.25 -18.20 -22.83
C GLY A 510 8.62 -17.25 -21.66
N ARG A 511 7.98 -16.07 -21.61
CA ARG A 511 8.24 -15.06 -20.58
C ARG A 511 7.82 -15.59 -19.20
N HIS A 512 8.61 -15.29 -18.19
CA HIS A 512 8.38 -15.68 -16.80
C HIS A 512 9.10 -14.71 -15.87
N LEU A 513 8.67 -14.68 -14.60
CA LEU A 513 9.39 -13.95 -13.57
C LEU A 513 10.72 -14.64 -13.27
N PHE A 514 11.75 -13.82 -13.11
CA PHE A 514 13.08 -14.25 -12.68
C PHE A 514 13.09 -14.68 -11.21
N GLY A 515 12.28 -14.01 -10.37
CA GLY A 515 12.14 -14.30 -8.95
C GLY A 515 10.81 -13.81 -8.40
N PHE A 516 10.39 -14.38 -7.27
CA PHE A 516 9.23 -13.91 -6.51
C PHE A 516 9.60 -13.83 -5.04
N THR A 517 9.33 -12.69 -4.41
CA THR A 517 9.58 -12.48 -2.99
C THR A 517 8.24 -12.38 -2.24
N TYR A 518 8.03 -13.29 -1.30
CA TYR A 518 6.80 -13.34 -0.51
C TYR A 518 6.84 -12.34 0.65
N LEU A 519 5.85 -11.45 0.70
CA LEU A 519 5.66 -10.47 1.76
C LEU A 519 4.57 -10.96 2.73
N ARG A 520 4.87 -11.27 3.99
CA ARG A 520 6.17 -11.26 4.67
C ARG A 520 6.26 -12.46 5.62
N LEU A 521 7.48 -12.79 6.03
CA LEU A 521 7.73 -13.65 7.17
C LEU A 521 7.06 -13.10 8.44
N CYS A 522 6.11 -13.87 8.97
CA CYS A 522 5.37 -13.57 10.19
C CYS A 522 4.92 -14.88 10.85
N SER A 523 4.48 -14.81 12.11
CA SER A 523 3.99 -15.99 12.85
C SER A 523 2.78 -16.65 12.16
N THR A 524 1.92 -15.86 11.51
CA THR A 524 0.74 -16.36 10.77
C THR A 524 1.11 -17.28 9.61
N LEU A 525 2.25 -17.05 8.94
CA LEU A 525 2.73 -17.95 7.89
C LEU A 525 2.99 -19.37 8.40
N PHE A 526 3.39 -19.51 9.67
CA PHE A 526 3.70 -20.80 10.30
C PHE A 526 2.50 -21.47 10.96
N GLU A 527 1.31 -20.88 10.88
CA GLU A 527 0.10 -21.51 11.39
C GLU A 527 -0.22 -22.80 10.60
N GLY A 528 -0.81 -23.78 11.29
CA GLY A 528 -1.01 -25.15 10.80
C GLY A 528 -1.58 -25.30 9.37
N PRO A 529 -2.59 -24.52 8.93
CA PRO A 529 -3.10 -24.61 7.57
C PRO A 529 -2.26 -23.83 6.54
N ASN A 530 -1.50 -22.81 6.97
CA ASN A 530 -0.85 -21.85 6.07
C ASN A 530 0.50 -22.37 5.56
N LEU A 531 1.31 -22.95 6.45
CA LEU A 531 2.64 -23.47 6.09
C LEU A 531 2.58 -24.57 5.01
N PRO A 532 1.68 -25.56 5.07
CA PRO A 532 1.57 -26.56 4.01
C PRO A 532 1.14 -25.98 2.64
N GLU A 533 0.28 -24.97 2.61
CA GLU A 533 -0.09 -24.29 1.36
C GLU A 533 1.08 -23.46 0.81
N PHE A 534 1.85 -22.82 1.70
CA PHE A 534 3.09 -22.13 1.32
C PHE A 534 4.14 -23.11 0.75
N GLU A 535 4.35 -24.27 1.38
CA GLU A 535 5.22 -25.34 0.86
C GLU A 535 4.77 -25.83 -0.52
N ARG A 536 3.45 -26.01 -0.72
CA ARG A 536 2.88 -26.35 -2.03
C ARG A 536 3.17 -25.25 -3.05
N PHE A 537 3.02 -23.99 -2.67
CA PHE A 537 3.32 -22.85 -3.51
C PHE A 537 4.80 -22.83 -3.93
N VAL A 538 5.73 -22.98 -2.98
CA VAL A 538 7.19 -23.03 -3.25
C VAL A 538 7.53 -24.15 -4.24
N LYS A 539 7.04 -25.37 -4.02
CA LYS A 539 7.25 -26.50 -4.95
C LYS A 539 6.75 -26.21 -6.36
N ARG A 540 5.57 -25.59 -6.48
CA ARG A 540 5.03 -25.20 -7.79
C ARG A 540 5.81 -24.05 -8.44
N MET A 541 6.32 -23.11 -7.65
CA MET A 541 7.26 -22.08 -8.12
C MET A 541 8.57 -22.69 -8.63
N HIS A 542 8.98 -23.85 -8.12
CA HIS A 542 10.11 -24.63 -8.66
C HIS A 542 9.76 -25.52 -9.86
N GLY A 543 8.49 -25.54 -10.28
CA GLY A 543 8.02 -26.35 -11.40
C GLY A 543 7.74 -27.82 -11.04
N GLU A 544 7.69 -28.16 -9.76
CA GLU A 544 7.33 -29.50 -9.30
C GLU A 544 5.83 -29.76 -9.51
N ALA A 545 5.50 -30.99 -9.91
CA ALA A 545 4.12 -31.44 -9.98
C ALA A 545 3.61 -31.76 -8.58
N VAL A 546 2.79 -30.86 -8.02
CA VAL A 546 2.10 -31.10 -6.75
C VAL A 546 0.69 -31.60 -7.06
N HIS A 547 0.37 -32.84 -6.68
CA HIS A 547 -0.99 -33.36 -6.76
C HIS A 547 -1.83 -32.70 -5.66
N ASP A 548 -2.95 -32.09 -6.03
CA ASP A 548 -3.90 -31.59 -5.05
C ASP A 548 -4.45 -32.80 -4.27
N LEU A 549 -4.01 -32.94 -3.02
CA LEU A 549 -4.63 -33.88 -2.09
C LEU A 549 -6.10 -33.46 -1.98
N ARG A 550 -7.01 -34.41 -2.27
CA ARG A 550 -8.44 -34.17 -2.39
C ARG A 550 -8.98 -33.44 -1.15
N ALA A 551 -9.82 -32.44 -1.42
CA ALA A 551 -10.56 -31.61 -0.47
C ALA A 551 -11.33 -32.41 0.59
#